data_AF-A0A4Q1BCN7-F1
#
_entry.id   AF-A0A4Q1BCN7-F1
#
_cell.length_a   1.000
_cell.length_b   1.000
_cell.length_c   1.000
_cell.angle_alpha   90.00
_cell.angle_beta   90.00
_cell.angle_gamma   90.00
#
_symmetry.space_group_name_H-M   'P 1'
#
loop_
_entity.id
_entity.type
_entity.pdbx_description
1 polymer ?
#
loop_
_entity_poly.entity_id
_entity_poly.type
_entity_poly.pdbx_seq_one_letter_code
_entity_poly.pdbx_strand_id
1 'polypeptide(L)'
;MFRPAVSLARTSMKRTMATAAASGENEFVAKRAAVREHAAQTTELWRKISFYVCIPGIAVATLWTWKAESAHAEHKAHAKAEGHEHERVVYSYMNVRTKPFPWGNQSLFFNPEVNIPAGDAE
;
A
#
# COMPACT_ATOMS: atom_id res chain seq x y z
N MET A 1 52.39 -53.77 -49.76
CA MET A 1 51.65 -53.38 -48.55
C MET A 1 50.98 -52.05 -48.80
N PHE A 2 49.65 -51.96 -48.82
CA PHE A 2 48.84 -50.80 -48.35
C PHE A 2 47.35 -51.18 -48.48
N ARG A 3 46.61 -51.03 -47.38
CA ARG A 3 45.22 -51.50 -47.17
C ARG A 3 44.20 -50.49 -47.74
N PRO A 4 42.99 -50.92 -48.14
CA PRO A 4 41.97 -50.01 -48.65
C PRO A 4 41.33 -49.23 -47.50
N ALA A 5 41.08 -47.93 -47.69
CA ALA A 5 40.28 -47.13 -46.76
C ALA A 5 38.81 -47.20 -47.18
N VAL A 6 38.01 -47.99 -46.46
CA VAL A 6 36.54 -47.98 -46.59
C VAL A 6 36.01 -46.80 -45.78
N SER A 7 35.52 -45.78 -46.47
CA SER A 7 34.82 -44.64 -45.85
C SER A 7 33.39 -45.06 -45.51
N LEU A 8 33.11 -45.32 -44.24
CA LEU A 8 31.73 -45.41 -43.74
C LEU A 8 31.09 -44.02 -43.76
N ALA A 9 30.28 -43.75 -44.79
CA ALA A 9 29.38 -42.61 -44.79
C ALA A 9 28.33 -42.82 -43.68
N ARG A 10 28.45 -42.08 -42.57
CA ARG A 10 27.42 -42.03 -41.52
C ARG A 10 26.24 -41.23 -42.07
N THR A 11 25.13 -41.90 -42.31
CA THR A 11 23.86 -41.25 -42.66
C THR A 11 23.48 -40.32 -41.50
N SER A 12 23.58 -39.00 -41.73
CA SER A 12 23.13 -38.00 -40.77
C SER A 12 21.62 -38.09 -40.64
N MET A 13 21.14 -38.77 -39.59
CA MET A 13 19.74 -38.80 -39.22
C MET A 13 19.32 -37.36 -38.91
N LYS A 14 18.60 -36.72 -39.84
CA LYS A 14 18.03 -35.39 -39.63
C LYS A 14 17.09 -35.49 -38.44
N ARG A 15 17.47 -34.84 -37.34
CA ARG A 15 16.66 -34.75 -36.12
C ARG A 15 15.44 -33.91 -36.47
N THR A 16 14.37 -34.55 -36.92
CA THR A 16 13.05 -33.91 -37.06
C THR A 16 12.58 -33.58 -35.66
N MET A 17 12.65 -32.30 -35.28
CA MET A 17 11.94 -31.81 -34.10
C MET A 17 10.45 -32.01 -34.37
N ALA A 18 9.87 -33.03 -33.76
CA ALA A 18 8.43 -33.17 -33.68
C ALA A 18 7.89 -31.98 -32.88
N THR A 19 7.42 -30.93 -33.55
CA THR A 19 6.63 -29.84 -32.94
C THR A 19 5.20 -30.28 -32.66
N ALA A 20 5.02 -31.54 -32.27
CA ALA A 20 3.72 -32.13 -31.99
C ALA A 20 3.85 -33.14 -30.85
N ALA A 21 4.41 -32.71 -29.71
CA ALA A 21 3.86 -33.21 -28.47
C ALA A 21 2.48 -32.56 -28.38
N ALA A 22 1.44 -33.31 -28.72
CA ALA A 22 0.07 -32.90 -28.50
C ALA A 22 -0.01 -32.31 -27.08
N SER A 23 -0.43 -31.05 -26.99
CA SER A 23 -0.75 -30.43 -25.70
C SER A 23 -2.06 -31.02 -25.18
N GLY A 24 -2.06 -32.33 -24.95
CA GLY A 24 -3.06 -33.01 -24.14
C GLY A 24 -2.87 -32.65 -22.67
N GLU A 25 -3.88 -32.95 -21.86
CA GLU A 25 -3.91 -32.70 -20.43
C GLU A 25 -2.58 -33.09 -19.75
N ASN A 26 -1.84 -32.06 -19.32
CA ASN A 26 -0.62 -32.21 -18.52
C ASN A 26 -0.93 -31.71 -17.11
N GLU A 27 -0.27 -32.27 -16.10
CA GLU A 27 -0.44 -31.91 -14.69
C GLU A 27 -0.31 -30.38 -14.45
N PHE A 28 0.58 -29.72 -15.19
CA PHE A 28 0.74 -28.27 -15.15
C PHE A 28 -0.51 -27.51 -15.64
N VAL A 29 -1.15 -27.97 -16.71
CA VAL A 29 -2.37 -27.35 -17.26
C VAL A 29 -3.53 -27.56 -16.31
N ALA A 30 -3.66 -28.75 -15.72
CA ALA A 30 -4.66 -29.06 -14.71
C ALA A 30 -4.49 -28.21 -13.44
N LYS A 31 -3.26 -28.05 -12.94
CA LYS A 31 -2.94 -27.18 -11.80
C LYS A 31 -3.28 -25.72 -12.09
N ARG A 32 -3.00 -25.20 -13.29
CA ARG A 32 -3.37 -23.81 -13.66
C ARG A 32 -4.87 -23.61 -13.73
N ALA A 33 -5.61 -24.59 -14.25
CA ALA A 33 -7.07 -24.54 -14.26
C ALA A 33 -7.64 -24.51 -12.84
N ALA A 34 -7.15 -25.39 -11.96
CA ALA A 34 -7.55 -25.44 -10.55
C ALA A 34 -7.24 -24.12 -9.80
N VAL A 35 -6.05 -23.55 -10.02
CA VAL A 35 -5.68 -22.24 -9.43
C VAL A 35 -6.59 -21.13 -9.94
N ARG A 36 -6.94 -21.13 -11.24
CA ARG A 36 -7.84 -20.14 -11.81
C ARG A 36 -9.24 -20.23 -11.21
N GLU A 37 -9.75 -21.44 -11.04
CA GLU A 37 -11.07 -21.66 -10.41
C GLU A 37 -11.05 -21.23 -8.93
N HIS A 38 -10.04 -21.65 -8.17
CA HIS A 38 -9.88 -21.24 -6.78
C HIS A 38 -9.76 -19.71 -6.64
N ALA A 39 -9.00 -19.06 -7.52
CA ALA A 39 -8.87 -17.61 -7.54
C ALA A 39 -10.20 -16.92 -7.84
N ALA A 40 -11.01 -17.44 -8.75
CA ALA A 40 -12.34 -16.90 -9.04
C ALA A 40 -13.26 -16.98 -7.81
N GLN A 41 -13.29 -18.12 -7.13
CA GLN A 41 -14.09 -18.32 -5.91
C GLN A 41 -13.60 -17.42 -4.76
N THR A 42 -12.28 -17.33 -4.57
CA THR A 42 -11.66 -16.50 -3.53
C THR A 42 -11.94 -15.01 -3.78
N THR A 43 -11.82 -14.56 -5.03
CA THR A 43 -12.10 -13.17 -5.40
C THR A 43 -13.57 -12.81 -5.15
N GLU A 44 -14.49 -13.72 -5.48
CA GLU A 44 -15.92 -13.53 -5.21
C GLU A 44 -16.20 -13.41 -3.71
N LEU A 45 -15.58 -14.26 -2.89
CA LEU A 45 -15.69 -14.21 -1.44
C LEU A 45 -15.23 -12.86 -0.89
N TRP A 46 -14.02 -12.43 -1.26
CA TRP A 46 -13.46 -11.16 -0.78
C TRP A 46 -14.25 -9.95 -1.26
N ARG A 47 -14.77 -9.99 -2.49
CA ARG A 47 -15.66 -8.95 -3.01
C ARG A 47 -16.89 -8.80 -2.11
N LYS A 48 -17.52 -9.91 -1.73
CA LYS A 48 -18.68 -9.91 -0.81
C LYS A 48 -18.31 -9.36 0.56
N ILE A 49 -17.18 -9.79 1.13
CA ILE A 49 -16.72 -9.27 2.44
C ILE A 49 -16.50 -7.75 2.37
N SER A 50 -15.84 -7.26 1.32
CA SER A 50 -15.62 -5.82 1.14
C SER A 50 -16.93 -5.03 1.08
N PHE A 51 -17.92 -5.51 0.31
CA PHE A 51 -19.20 -4.79 0.18
C PHE A 51 -20.14 -4.95 1.38
N TYR A 52 -20.23 -6.14 1.97
CA TYR A 52 -21.22 -6.45 2.99
C TYR A 52 -20.71 -6.31 4.42
N VAL A 53 -19.39 -6.25 4.62
CA VAL A 53 -18.78 -6.08 5.95
C VAL A 53 -18.02 -4.78 6.03
N CYS A 54 -17.06 -4.54 5.13
CA CYS A 54 -16.20 -3.36 5.23
C CYS A 54 -16.98 -2.06 5.01
N ILE A 55 -17.85 -1.97 3.99
CA ILE A 55 -18.63 -0.74 3.76
C ILE A 55 -19.56 -0.41 4.93
N PRO A 56 -20.40 -1.33 5.45
CA PRO A 56 -21.18 -1.05 6.65
C PRO A 56 -20.32 -0.70 7.87
N GLY A 57 -19.19 -1.38 8.05
CA GLY A 57 -18.24 -1.08 9.13
C GLY A 57 -17.67 0.34 9.04
N ILE A 58 -17.28 0.77 7.84
CA ILE A 58 -16.82 2.15 7.58
C ILE A 58 -17.94 3.15 7.84
N ALA A 59 -19.19 2.85 7.45
CA ALA A 59 -20.32 3.74 7.70
C ALA A 59 -20.52 3.97 9.20
N VAL A 60 -20.49 2.92 10.01
CA VAL A 60 -20.62 3.03 11.47
C VAL A 60 -19.43 3.79 12.07
N ALA A 61 -18.20 3.47 11.66
CA ALA A 61 -17.01 4.17 12.12
C ALA A 61 -17.06 5.67 11.78
N THR A 62 -17.50 6.01 10.57
CA THR A 62 -17.63 7.40 10.10
C THR A 62 -18.62 8.18 10.96
N LEU A 63 -19.77 7.60 11.28
CA LEU A 63 -20.77 8.24 12.15
C LEU A 63 -20.21 8.48 13.56
N TRP A 64 -19.46 7.52 14.09
CA TRP A 64 -18.84 7.66 15.40
C TRP A 64 -17.74 8.74 15.41
N THR A 65 -16.83 8.72 14.44
CA THR A 65 -15.78 9.74 14.32
C THR A 65 -16.36 11.12 14.05
N TRP A 66 -17.44 11.22 13.28
CA TRP A 66 -18.12 12.50 13.04
C TRP A 66 -18.65 13.10 14.33
N LYS A 67 -19.27 12.29 15.20
CA LYS A 67 -19.72 12.76 16.52
C LYS A 67 -18.56 13.24 17.38
N ALA A 68 -17.46 12.49 17.40
CA ALA A 68 -16.27 12.86 18.16
C ALA A 68 -15.64 14.17 17.65
N GLU A 69 -15.53 14.34 16.33
CA GLU A 69 -14.98 15.56 15.73
C GLU A 69 -15.91 16.76 15.94
N SER A 70 -17.23 16.59 15.85
CA SER A 70 -18.19 17.67 16.16
C SER A 70 -18.03 18.18 17.60
N ALA A 71 -17.92 17.27 18.57
CA ALA A 71 -17.67 17.65 19.97
C ALA A 71 -16.30 18.34 20.14
N HIS A 72 -15.27 17.87 19.43
CA HIS A 72 -13.96 18.51 19.43
C HIS A 72 -13.99 19.92 18.80
N ALA A 73 -14.77 20.11 17.74
CA ALA A 73 -14.98 21.41 17.10
C ALA A 73 -15.69 22.40 18.03
N GLU A 74 -16.73 21.95 18.74
CA GLU A 74 -17.42 22.75 19.76
C GLU A 74 -16.47 23.15 20.89
N HIS A 75 -15.70 22.21 21.46
CA HIS A 75 -14.72 22.53 22.49
C HIS A 75 -13.67 23.56 22.04
N LYS A 76 -13.17 23.45 20.79
CA LYS A 76 -12.26 24.45 20.21
C LYS A 76 -12.93 25.82 20.08
N ALA A 77 -14.20 25.87 19.66
CA ALA A 77 -14.95 27.11 19.53
C ALA A 77 -15.16 27.79 20.90
N HIS A 78 -15.48 27.02 21.94
CA HIS A 78 -15.60 27.51 23.31
C HIS A 78 -14.26 28.05 23.84
N ALA A 79 -13.17 27.30 23.70
CA ALA A 79 -11.84 27.75 24.12
C ALA A 79 -11.41 29.06 23.43
N LYS A 80 -11.75 29.23 22.14
CA LYS A 80 -11.52 30.47 21.38
C LYS A 80 -12.40 31.63 21.87
N ALA A 81 -13.67 31.37 22.19
CA ALA A 81 -14.61 32.39 22.68
C ALA A 81 -14.30 32.86 24.10
N GLU A 82 -13.80 31.97 24.96
CA GLU A 82 -13.42 32.26 26.35
C GLU A 82 -12.03 32.92 26.48
N GLY A 83 -11.33 33.16 25.36
CA GLY A 83 -10.03 33.84 25.37
C GLY A 83 -8.88 32.98 25.93
N HIS A 84 -9.09 31.69 26.15
CA HIS A 84 -8.06 30.76 26.67
C HIS A 84 -6.96 30.43 25.65
N GLU A 85 -7.06 30.91 24.41
CA GLU A 85 -6.03 30.79 23.38
C GLU A 85 -4.72 31.51 23.78
N HIS A 86 -4.83 32.58 24.58
CA HIS A 86 -3.76 33.57 24.75
C HIS A 86 -2.73 33.24 25.83
N GLU A 87 -2.93 32.19 26.64
CA GLU A 87 -1.97 31.86 27.71
C GLU A 87 -1.62 30.37 27.73
N ARG A 88 -1.30 29.80 26.57
CA ARG A 88 -0.62 28.50 26.55
C ARG A 88 0.83 28.68 26.98
N VAL A 89 1.12 28.36 28.24
CA VAL A 89 2.48 28.41 28.81
C VAL A 89 3.41 27.54 27.96
N VAL A 90 4.43 28.19 27.36
CA VAL A 90 5.47 27.50 26.59
C VAL A 90 6.57 27.06 27.55
N TYR A 91 6.70 25.75 27.74
CA TYR A 91 7.77 25.19 28.54
C TYR A 91 9.08 25.08 27.75
N SER A 92 10.22 25.08 28.43
CA SER A 92 11.56 25.05 27.81
C SER A 92 11.84 23.83 26.94
N TYR A 93 11.11 22.73 27.14
CA TYR A 93 11.20 21.51 26.34
C TYR A 93 10.24 21.49 25.14
N MET A 94 9.29 22.42 25.07
CA MET A 94 8.39 22.55 23.92
C MET A 94 9.08 23.35 22.81
N ASN A 95 8.75 23.03 21.56
CA ASN A 95 9.22 23.78 20.39
C ASN A 95 10.75 23.95 20.29
N VAL A 96 11.53 23.07 20.90
CA VAL A 96 13.00 23.12 20.85
C VAL A 96 13.48 22.96 19.41
N ARG A 97 14.29 23.91 18.95
CA ARG A 97 14.90 23.91 17.62
C ARG A 97 16.40 24.17 17.75
N THR A 98 17.22 23.14 17.53
CA THR A 98 18.69 23.24 17.54
C THR A 98 19.26 23.69 16.19
N LYS A 99 18.60 23.32 15.09
CA LYS A 99 18.90 23.73 13.71
C LYS A 99 17.58 24.00 12.97
N PRO A 100 17.47 25.05 12.15
CA PRO A 100 16.28 25.31 11.34
C PRO A 100 16.02 24.17 10.34
N PHE A 101 14.76 23.99 9.94
CA PHE A 101 14.45 23.12 8.80
C PHE A 101 14.86 23.79 7.49
N PRO A 102 15.00 23.03 6.38
CA PRO A 102 15.37 23.60 5.07
C PRO A 102 14.41 24.66 4.51
N TRP A 103 13.19 24.78 5.05
CA TRP A 103 12.14 25.71 4.61
C TRP A 103 11.66 26.68 5.70
N GLY A 104 12.30 26.69 6.88
CA GLY A 104 11.93 27.58 8.00
C GLY A 104 11.96 26.89 9.37
N ASN A 105 11.50 27.60 10.41
CA ASN A 105 11.53 27.08 11.79
C ASN A 105 10.33 26.20 12.16
N GLN A 106 9.24 26.30 11.39
CA GLN A 106 8.00 25.57 11.63
C GLN A 106 7.94 24.23 10.89
N SER A 107 7.19 23.28 11.45
CA SER A 107 7.01 21.95 10.85
C SER A 107 6.19 22.01 9.56
N LEU A 108 6.24 20.94 8.75
CA LEU A 108 5.51 20.87 7.48
C LEU A 108 3.98 20.97 7.65
N PHE A 109 3.45 20.47 8.77
CA PHE A 109 2.03 20.52 9.12
C PHE A 109 1.76 21.51 10.26
N PHE A 110 2.51 22.60 10.30
CA PHE A 110 2.29 23.66 11.29
C PHE A 110 0.99 24.41 10.97
N ASN A 111 0.08 24.47 11.94
CA ASN A 111 -1.14 25.27 11.84
C ASN A 111 -1.11 26.39 12.90
N PRO A 112 -1.09 27.68 12.48
CA PRO A 112 -1.01 28.82 13.40
C PRO A 112 -2.21 28.94 14.34
N GLU A 113 -3.35 28.32 14.03
CA GLU A 113 -4.54 28.34 14.90
C GLU A 113 -4.42 27.38 16.09
N VAL A 114 -3.52 26.39 16.04
CA VAL A 114 -3.42 25.35 17.09
C VAL A 114 -2.01 25.15 17.61
N ASN A 115 -0.98 25.59 16.87
CA ASN A 115 0.41 25.42 17.23
C ASN A 115 1.06 26.75 17.56
N ILE A 116 1.87 26.74 18.61
CA ILE A 116 2.71 27.88 18.99
C ILE A 116 3.97 27.83 18.13
N PRO A 117 4.42 28.94 17.52
CA PRO A 117 5.64 28.93 16.72
C PRO A 117 6.87 28.56 17.55
N ALA A 118 7.81 27.86 16.91
CA ALA A 118 9.15 27.62 17.48
C ALA A 118 10.09 28.81 17.25
N GLY A 119 10.73 29.29 18.33
CA GLY A 119 11.59 30.47 18.34
C GLY A 119 10.87 31.72 18.85
N ASP A 120 11.62 32.80 19.09
CA ASP A 120 11.04 34.10 19.42
C ASP A 120 10.19 34.56 18.23
N ALA A 121 8.95 34.98 18.51
CA ALA A 121 8.10 35.63 17.52
C ALA A 121 8.75 36.99 17.18
N GLU A 122 9.39 37.09 16.03
CA GLU A 122 9.59 38.40 15.39
C GLU A 122 8.24 38.98 14.97
#